data_AF-A0A5B9PCI3-F1
#
_entry.id   AF-A0A5B9PCI3-F1
#
_cell.length_a   1.000
_cell.length_b   1.000
_cell.length_c   1.000
_cell.angle_alpha   90.00
_cell.angle_beta   90.00
_cell.angle_gamma   90.00
#
_symmetry.space_group_name_H-M   'P 1'
#
loop_
_entity.id
_entity.type
_entity.pdbx_description
1 polymer ?
#
loop_
_entity_poly.entity_id
_entity_poly.type
_entity_poly.pdbx_seq_one_letter_code
_entity_poly.pdbx_strand_id
1 'polypeptide(L)'
;MSCREGQGAIPILNRFHNLAIAHRTCSINAYNWLSTIHRPFKPTVPVLFSISKILVSASLVVGCAVFVLFAGCKEEPQIVTHRIPKSQSGLEDLRNEAADPDNKSEAAPAKFPTPDGWTRGKSNPMFPTEKFLKDFDGNEVVLSIMSLPASNDWESNVQRWLGQVGMEKSLAEIKSMTTQVPVDGKSSSKVRLLADDSDSQAIVGIMALKRNTAWFIKLMGEKAAVESAESEFDAYVDSIKLP
;
A
#
# COMPACT_ATOMS: atom_id res chain seq x y z
N MET A 1 -65.49 -59.95 28.54
CA MET A 1 -64.74 -59.21 29.57
C MET A 1 -63.99 -58.07 28.90
N SER A 2 -64.16 -56.88 29.47
CA SER A 2 -63.49 -55.58 29.29
C SER A 2 -62.47 -55.37 28.16
N CYS A 3 -62.72 -54.28 27.43
CA CYS A 3 -61.84 -53.53 26.54
C CYS A 3 -60.66 -52.84 27.26
N ARG A 4 -59.62 -52.49 26.48
CA ARG A 4 -58.96 -51.15 26.41
C ARG A 4 -57.98 -51.15 25.21
N GLU A 5 -58.26 -50.40 24.13
CA GLU A 5 -57.93 -48.97 23.86
C GLU A 5 -56.41 -48.72 23.74
N GLY A 6 -55.86 -48.07 22.72
CA GLY A 6 -56.35 -47.37 21.51
C GLY A 6 -55.18 -47.26 20.50
N GLN A 7 -55.38 -47.35 19.19
CA GLN A 7 -55.79 -46.27 18.26
C GLN A 7 -55.00 -44.96 18.46
N GLY A 8 -54.42 -44.33 17.45
CA GLY A 8 -54.50 -44.56 16.02
C GLY A 8 -53.70 -43.51 15.25
N ALA A 9 -53.27 -43.90 14.06
CA ALA A 9 -52.66 -43.04 13.06
C ALA A 9 -53.76 -42.43 12.15
N ILE A 10 -53.53 -41.17 11.74
CA ILE A 10 -53.70 -40.54 10.40
C ILE A 10 -54.77 -41.21 9.50
N PRO A 11 -55.79 -40.50 8.95
CA PRO A 11 -55.53 -39.67 7.75
C PRO A 11 -56.54 -38.57 7.39
N ILE A 12 -56.12 -37.54 6.65
CA ILE A 12 -57.02 -36.80 5.75
C ILE A 12 -56.26 -36.42 4.46
N LEU A 13 -56.66 -37.05 3.35
CA LEU A 13 -56.45 -36.56 1.98
C LEU A 13 -57.30 -35.31 1.76
N ASN A 14 -56.78 -34.31 1.03
CA ASN A 14 -57.65 -33.37 0.34
C ASN A 14 -57.25 -33.14 -1.13
N ARG A 15 -58.27 -32.84 -1.91
CA ARG A 15 -58.45 -33.13 -3.34
C ARG A 15 -58.59 -31.80 -4.11
N PHE A 16 -57.74 -31.62 -5.12
CA PHE A 16 -57.95 -30.96 -6.43
C PHE A 16 -58.36 -29.47 -6.62
N HIS A 17 -57.79 -28.95 -7.72
CA HIS A 17 -58.27 -27.96 -8.70
C HIS A 17 -57.76 -26.49 -8.65
N ASN A 18 -56.96 -26.19 -9.69
CA ASN A 18 -57.00 -25.04 -10.60
C ASN A 18 -57.13 -23.63 -9.99
N LEU A 19 -56.08 -22.81 -10.17
CA LEU A 19 -56.20 -21.54 -10.93
C LEU A 19 -54.81 -20.91 -11.18
N ALA A 20 -54.70 -20.40 -12.40
CA ALA A 20 -53.58 -19.71 -13.03
C ALA A 20 -52.83 -18.69 -12.16
N ILE A 21 -51.48 -18.71 -12.24
CA ILE A 21 -50.67 -17.49 -12.07
C ILE A 21 -49.67 -17.42 -13.23
N ALA A 22 -49.73 -16.28 -13.89
CA ALA A 22 -49.21 -15.98 -15.20
C ALA A 22 -47.68 -15.85 -15.25
N HIS A 23 -47.10 -16.40 -16.31
CA HIS A 23 -45.83 -15.94 -16.87
C HIS A 23 -46.01 -14.48 -17.33
N ARG A 24 -45.30 -13.53 -16.72
CA ARG A 24 -45.12 -12.19 -17.30
C ARG A 24 -43.78 -12.15 -18.04
N THR A 25 -43.83 -12.55 -19.31
CA THR A 25 -42.96 -11.99 -20.34
C THR A 25 -43.36 -10.54 -20.55
N CYS A 26 -42.47 -9.58 -20.29
CA CYS A 26 -42.67 -8.20 -20.71
C CYS A 26 -41.77 -7.93 -21.91
N SER A 27 -42.34 -8.17 -23.09
CA SER A 27 -41.87 -7.60 -24.36
C SER A 27 -42.53 -6.23 -24.49
N ILE A 28 -41.74 -5.16 -24.56
CA ILE A 28 -42.24 -3.84 -24.97
C ILE A 28 -41.34 -3.40 -26.11
N ASN A 29 -41.96 -3.27 -27.28
CA ASN A 29 -41.33 -2.86 -28.53
C ASN A 29 -41.97 -1.54 -28.98
N ALA A 30 -41.12 -0.62 -29.46
CA ALA A 30 -41.36 0.61 -30.24
C ALA A 30 -42.24 1.69 -29.55
N TYR A 31 -41.85 2.97 -29.47
CA TYR A 31 -41.61 3.88 -30.59
C TYR A 31 -40.93 5.19 -30.13
N ASN A 32 -40.08 5.73 -31.01
CA ASN A 32 -39.79 7.14 -31.27
C ASN A 32 -39.64 8.13 -30.10
N TRP A 33 -38.40 8.55 -29.82
CA TRP A 33 -38.06 9.97 -29.64
C TRP A 33 -36.64 10.24 -30.16
N LEU A 34 -36.58 10.89 -31.33
CA LEU A 34 -35.39 11.51 -31.91
C LEU A 34 -35.12 12.82 -31.17
N SER A 35 -33.95 12.94 -30.53
CA SER A 35 -33.35 14.25 -30.23
C SER A 35 -31.83 14.15 -30.33
N THR A 36 -31.41 14.32 -31.57
CA THR A 36 -30.05 14.53 -32.05
C THR A 36 -29.46 15.80 -31.43
N ILE A 37 -28.49 15.66 -30.52
CA ILE A 37 -27.66 16.81 -30.07
C ILE A 37 -26.44 16.87 -31.00
N HIS A 38 -26.54 17.68 -32.04
CA HIS A 38 -25.42 18.07 -32.88
C HIS A 38 -24.49 18.99 -32.10
N ARG A 39 -23.26 18.54 -31.82
CA ARG A 39 -22.14 19.44 -31.51
C ARG A 39 -21.69 20.12 -32.81
N PRO A 40 -21.58 21.46 -32.87
CA PRO A 40 -21.11 22.12 -34.08
C PRO A 40 -19.61 21.86 -34.29
N PHE A 41 -19.32 21.15 -35.38
CA PHE A 41 -18.00 21.00 -35.97
C PHE A 41 -17.54 22.40 -36.44
N LYS A 42 -16.51 22.98 -35.81
CA LYS A 42 -15.91 24.25 -36.26
C LYS A 42 -14.98 23.96 -37.45
N PRO A 43 -15.22 24.52 -38.64
CA PRO A 43 -14.28 24.42 -39.74
C PRO A 43 -13.07 25.33 -39.47
N THR A 44 -11.88 24.73 -39.40
CA THR A 44 -10.60 25.43 -39.46
C THR A 44 -10.44 26.05 -40.84
N VAL A 45 -10.48 27.39 -40.90
CA VAL A 45 -10.13 28.19 -42.06
C VAL A 45 -8.62 28.11 -42.32
N PRO A 46 -8.15 27.79 -43.54
CA PRO A 46 -6.75 27.93 -43.89
C PRO A 46 -6.45 29.42 -44.08
N VAL A 47 -5.58 29.97 -43.22
CA VAL A 47 -5.03 31.32 -43.40
C VAL A 47 -4.06 31.25 -44.57
N LEU A 48 -4.52 31.74 -45.73
CA LEU A 48 -3.68 32.06 -46.88
C LEU A 48 -2.74 33.20 -46.48
N PHE A 49 -1.48 32.89 -46.20
CA PHE A 49 -0.46 33.91 -46.10
C PHE A 49 -0.08 34.40 -47.50
N SER A 50 -0.48 35.64 -47.74
CA SER A 50 -0.14 36.47 -48.89
C SER A 50 1.37 36.58 -49.06
N ILE A 51 1.90 35.99 -50.13
CA ILE A 51 3.27 36.18 -50.60
C ILE A 51 3.30 37.48 -51.39
N SER A 52 3.63 38.59 -50.73
CA SER A 52 3.89 39.86 -51.40
C SER A 52 5.31 40.32 -51.09
N LYS A 53 6.18 40.06 -52.07
CA LYS A 53 7.34 40.85 -52.50
C LYS A 53 8.06 41.65 -51.41
N ILE A 54 9.20 41.14 -50.96
CA ILE A 54 10.31 41.97 -50.49
C ILE A 54 11.55 41.60 -51.31
N LEU A 55 11.68 42.31 -52.44
CA LEU A 55 12.94 42.53 -53.12
C LEU A 55 13.79 43.44 -52.22
N VAL A 56 14.79 42.87 -51.54
CA VAL A 56 15.88 43.66 -50.94
C VAL A 56 17.20 43.01 -51.35
N SER A 57 17.77 43.60 -52.40
CA SER A 57 19.20 43.79 -52.65
C SER A 57 20.15 42.66 -52.26
N ALA A 58 20.50 41.85 -53.25
CA ALA A 58 21.82 41.25 -53.34
C ALA A 58 22.89 42.35 -53.29
N SER A 59 23.62 42.48 -52.17
CA SER A 59 24.99 43.07 -52.11
C SER A 59 25.64 43.12 -50.71
N LEU A 60 25.08 42.48 -49.66
CA LEU A 60 25.76 42.49 -48.34
C LEU A 60 25.72 41.14 -47.58
N VAL A 61 25.74 40.01 -48.29
CA VAL A 61 25.75 38.67 -47.66
C VAL A 61 27.18 38.13 -47.42
N VAL A 62 28.23 38.81 -47.87
CA VAL A 62 29.61 38.30 -47.77
C VAL A 62 30.33 38.76 -46.48
N GLY A 63 29.84 39.79 -45.77
CA GLY A 63 30.54 40.38 -44.63
C GLY A 63 30.21 39.81 -43.23
N CYS A 64 28.97 39.36 -42.98
CA CYS A 64 28.57 38.89 -41.64
C CYS A 64 28.63 37.37 -41.44
N ALA A 65 28.75 36.58 -42.51
CA ALA A 65 28.88 35.13 -42.40
C ALA A 65 30.30 34.67 -41.97
N VAL A 66 31.29 35.57 -41.98
CA VAL A 66 32.68 35.25 -41.61
C VAL A 66 32.96 35.46 -40.11
N PHE A 67 32.10 36.17 -39.36
CA PHE A 67 32.35 36.47 -37.93
C PHE A 67 31.57 35.63 -36.92
N VAL A 68 30.69 34.71 -37.35
CA VAL A 68 29.91 33.83 -36.44
C VAL A 68 30.47 32.40 -36.38
N LEU A 69 31.62 32.13 -37.01
CA LEU A 69 32.28 30.81 -36.96
C LEU A 69 33.33 30.64 -35.85
N PHE A 70 33.45 31.59 -34.91
CA PHE A 70 34.45 31.54 -33.83
C PHE A 70 33.91 31.57 -32.39
N ALA A 71 32.64 31.23 -32.16
CA ALA A 71 32.13 31.11 -30.81
C ALA A 71 31.19 29.92 -30.67
N GLY A 72 31.71 28.77 -30.22
CA GLY A 72 30.84 27.74 -29.63
C GLY A 72 31.24 26.27 -29.75
N CYS A 73 32.52 25.90 -29.63
CA CYS A 73 32.85 24.53 -29.19
C CYS A 73 32.97 24.54 -27.66
N LYS A 74 31.87 24.27 -26.94
CA LYS A 74 31.97 23.79 -25.56
C LYS A 74 32.19 22.28 -25.67
N GLU A 75 33.35 21.81 -25.20
CA GLU A 75 33.58 20.38 -25.00
C GLU A 75 32.50 19.84 -24.05
N GLU A 76 31.74 18.84 -24.50
CA GLU A 76 31.01 17.99 -23.57
C GLU A 76 32.03 17.23 -22.73
N PRO A 77 31.89 17.19 -21.39
CA PRO A 77 32.77 16.38 -20.56
C PRO A 77 32.51 14.91 -20.89
N GLN A 78 33.36 14.35 -21.73
CA GLN A 78 33.49 12.92 -21.93
C GLN A 78 33.66 12.23 -20.56
N ILE A 79 32.73 11.34 -20.24
CA ILE A 79 32.75 10.55 -19.01
C ILE A 79 33.98 9.64 -19.08
N VAL A 80 35.10 10.10 -18.53
CA VAL A 80 36.30 9.28 -18.44
C VAL A 80 36.10 8.29 -17.30
N THR A 81 35.78 7.04 -17.66
CA THR A 81 35.73 5.94 -16.70
C THR A 81 37.14 5.60 -16.25
N HIS A 82 37.57 6.15 -15.12
CA HIS A 82 38.81 5.75 -14.47
C HIS A 82 38.57 4.49 -13.62
N ARG A 83 39.34 3.43 -13.88
CA ARG A 83 39.44 2.29 -12.94
C ARG A 83 40.36 2.71 -11.80
N ILE A 84 39.79 3.07 -10.65
CA ILE A 84 40.56 3.26 -9.42
C ILE A 84 40.94 1.86 -8.89
N PRO A 85 42.23 1.53 -8.70
CA PRO A 85 42.64 0.29 -8.06
C PRO A 85 41.99 0.18 -6.69
N LYS A 86 41.47 -1.00 -6.35
CA LYS A 86 40.70 -1.24 -5.11
C LYS A 86 41.42 -0.75 -3.84
N SER A 87 42.76 -0.79 -3.83
CA SER A 87 43.61 -0.33 -2.73
C SER A 87 43.71 1.19 -2.55
N GLN A 88 43.36 2.01 -3.55
CA GLN A 88 43.43 3.48 -3.48
C GLN A 88 42.05 4.14 -3.31
N SER A 89 41.01 3.33 -3.22
CA SER A 89 39.62 3.81 -3.20
C SER A 89 39.17 4.37 -1.84
N GLY A 90 40.02 4.32 -0.80
CA GLY A 90 39.67 4.71 0.57
C GLY A 90 38.57 3.85 1.21
N LEU A 91 38.04 2.85 0.48
CA LEU A 91 37.01 1.94 0.97
C LEU A 91 37.52 1.01 2.08
N GLU A 92 38.83 0.78 2.18
CA GLU A 92 39.40 0.00 3.27
C GLU A 92 39.41 0.80 4.57
N ASP A 93 39.75 2.09 4.53
CA ASP A 93 39.70 2.97 5.71
C ASP A 93 38.25 3.18 6.18
N LEU A 94 37.31 3.41 5.26
CA LEU A 94 35.87 3.48 5.60
C LEU A 94 35.31 2.16 6.15
N ARG A 95 35.82 1.01 5.67
CA ARG A 95 35.44 -0.31 6.17
C ARG A 95 36.01 -0.58 7.56
N ASN A 96 37.18 -0.02 7.87
CA ASN A 96 37.81 -0.16 9.18
C ASN A 96 37.18 0.80 10.21
N GLU A 97 36.73 2.00 9.78
CA GLU A 97 35.97 2.93 10.62
C GLU A 97 34.55 2.40 10.93
N ALA A 98 33.92 1.70 9.98
CA ALA A 98 32.61 1.05 10.17
C ALA A 98 32.68 -0.27 10.97
N ALA A 99 33.89 -0.70 11.35
CA ALA A 99 34.15 -1.94 12.07
C ALA A 99 34.58 -1.68 13.52
N ASP A 100 34.08 -0.62 14.17
CA ASP A 100 34.09 -0.57 15.63
C ASP A 100 33.27 -1.77 16.17
N PRO A 101 33.91 -2.80 16.76
CA PRO A 101 33.22 -3.97 17.26
C PRO A 101 32.38 -3.68 18.51
N ASP A 102 32.54 -2.51 19.15
CA ASP A 102 31.84 -2.13 20.38
C ASP A 102 30.50 -1.42 20.13
N ASN A 103 30.15 -1.07 18.89
CA ASN A 103 28.78 -0.63 18.54
C ASN A 103 27.91 -1.77 18.00
N LYS A 104 28.05 -2.96 18.58
CA LYS A 104 26.95 -3.92 18.61
C LYS A 104 26.15 -3.62 19.86
N SER A 105 25.03 -2.90 19.69
CA SER A 105 23.90 -3.08 20.59
C SER A 105 23.42 -4.52 20.45
N GLU A 106 24.11 -5.43 21.12
CA GLU A 106 23.72 -6.81 21.36
C GLU A 106 22.58 -6.79 22.39
N ALA A 107 21.47 -6.16 22.00
CA ALA A 107 20.22 -6.33 22.69
C ALA A 107 19.81 -7.78 22.44
N ALA A 108 19.93 -8.62 23.47
CA ALA A 108 19.28 -9.93 23.48
C ALA A 108 17.85 -9.76 22.93
N PRO A 109 17.36 -10.64 22.04
CA PRO A 109 16.07 -10.46 21.41
C PRO A 109 15.04 -10.29 22.52
N ALA A 110 14.36 -9.14 22.48
CA ALA A 110 13.29 -8.82 23.40
C ALA A 110 12.24 -9.94 23.30
N LYS A 111 12.17 -10.80 24.31
CA LYS A 111 11.20 -11.90 24.33
C LYS A 111 9.85 -11.32 24.73
N PHE A 112 9.09 -10.86 23.75
CA PHE A 112 7.69 -10.52 23.97
C PHE A 112 6.89 -11.78 24.31
N PRO A 113 5.89 -11.70 25.22
CA PRO A 113 5.01 -12.83 25.49
C PRO A 113 4.25 -13.23 24.23
N THR A 114 3.92 -14.51 24.09
CA THR A 114 3.07 -14.95 22.98
C THR A 114 1.61 -14.58 23.31
N PRO A 115 0.87 -13.90 22.41
CA PRO A 115 -0.54 -13.59 22.65
C PRO A 115 -1.39 -14.86 22.76
N ASP A 116 -2.50 -14.78 23.49
CA ASP A 116 -3.37 -15.92 23.77
C ASP A 116 -3.97 -16.52 22.48
N GLY A 117 -3.75 -17.82 22.28
CA GLY A 117 -4.22 -18.53 21.07
C GLY A 117 -3.40 -18.26 19.81
N TRP A 118 -2.29 -17.51 19.91
CA TRP A 118 -1.33 -17.33 18.82
C TRP A 118 -0.17 -18.31 18.94
N THR A 119 0.41 -18.69 17.80
CA THR A 119 1.61 -19.54 17.75
C THR A 119 2.84 -18.69 17.47
N ARG A 120 3.95 -18.93 18.18
CA ARG A 120 5.22 -18.24 17.87
C ARG A 120 5.78 -18.73 16.53
N GLY A 121 5.96 -17.81 15.59
CA GLY A 121 6.58 -18.04 14.30
C GLY A 121 8.11 -18.11 14.38
N LYS A 122 8.75 -18.47 13.27
CA LYS A 122 10.21 -18.49 13.17
C LYS A 122 10.76 -17.07 13.11
N SER A 123 11.67 -16.72 14.03
CA SER A 123 12.41 -15.46 13.97
C SER A 123 13.48 -15.52 12.86
N ASN A 124 13.73 -14.39 12.20
CA ASN A 124 14.82 -14.27 11.25
C ASN A 124 16.11 -13.86 12.00
N PRO A 125 17.18 -14.67 11.99
CA PRO A 125 18.44 -14.33 12.67
C PRO A 125 19.12 -13.06 12.14
N MET A 126 18.90 -12.70 10.87
CA MET A 126 19.48 -11.51 10.23
C MET A 126 18.69 -10.24 10.55
N PHE A 127 17.39 -10.39 10.83
CA PHE A 127 16.49 -9.29 11.20
C PHE A 127 15.65 -9.76 12.39
N PRO A 128 16.16 -9.59 13.62
CA PRO A 128 15.47 -10.04 14.83
C PRO A 128 14.06 -9.47 14.86
N THR A 129 13.10 -10.35 14.61
CA THR A 129 11.68 -10.05 14.56
C THR A 129 10.98 -11.09 15.40
N GLU A 130 10.21 -10.66 16.39
CA GLU A 130 9.24 -11.55 17.00
C GLU A 130 8.07 -11.68 16.04
N LYS A 131 7.62 -12.91 15.81
CA LYS A 131 6.49 -13.21 14.92
C LYS A 131 5.53 -14.13 15.64
N PHE A 132 4.25 -13.85 15.51
CA PHE A 132 3.17 -14.70 15.99
C PHE A 132 2.16 -14.88 14.87
N LEU A 133 1.62 -16.09 14.76
CA LEU A 133 0.76 -16.54 13.68
C LEU A 133 -0.54 -17.07 14.27
N LYS A 134 -1.66 -16.75 13.62
CA LYS A 134 -2.97 -17.32 13.94
C LYS A 134 -3.82 -17.38 12.69
N ASP A 135 -4.56 -18.46 12.54
CA ASP A 135 -5.52 -18.67 11.45
C ASP A 135 -6.87 -18.05 11.81
N PHE A 136 -7.47 -17.35 10.85
CA PHE A 136 -8.83 -16.83 10.91
C PHE A 136 -9.58 -17.30 9.66
N ASP A 137 -10.39 -18.34 9.81
CA ASP A 137 -11.19 -18.96 8.75
C ASP A 137 -10.36 -19.40 7.52
N GLY A 138 -9.19 -20.00 7.74
CA GLY A 138 -8.29 -20.47 6.69
C GLY A 138 -7.30 -19.42 6.18
N ASN A 139 -7.33 -18.21 6.73
CA ASN A 139 -6.43 -17.12 6.39
C ASN A 139 -5.47 -16.82 7.54
N GLU A 140 -4.17 -16.98 7.30
CA GLU A 140 -3.14 -16.69 8.29
C GLU A 140 -2.98 -15.17 8.48
N VAL A 141 -3.00 -14.74 9.75
CA VAL A 141 -2.62 -13.39 10.18
C VAL A 141 -1.28 -13.46 10.89
N VAL A 142 -0.41 -12.51 10.55
CA VAL A 142 0.93 -12.37 11.11
C VAL A 142 0.99 -11.13 11.99
N LEU A 143 1.23 -11.32 13.29
CA LEU A 143 1.68 -10.27 14.19
C LEU A 143 3.21 -10.28 14.21
N SER A 144 3.83 -9.13 13.96
CA SER A 144 5.28 -8.98 13.99
C SER A 144 5.71 -7.79 14.85
N ILE A 145 6.84 -7.93 15.53
CA ILE A 145 7.45 -6.86 16.32
C ILE A 145 8.91 -6.75 15.89
N MET A 146 9.31 -5.53 15.54
CA MET A 146 10.68 -5.22 15.16
C MET A 146 11.15 -3.92 15.81
N SER A 147 12.42 -3.87 16.17
CA SER A 147 13.08 -2.67 16.70
C SER A 147 14.02 -2.07 15.67
N LEU A 148 13.96 -0.76 15.48
CA LEU A 148 14.88 0.03 14.67
C LEU A 148 15.40 1.23 15.48
N PRO A 149 16.48 1.90 15.05
CA PRO A 149 16.91 3.16 15.66
C PRO A 149 15.78 4.20 15.68
N ALA A 150 15.67 4.98 16.76
CA ALA A 150 14.63 6.00 16.93
C ALA A 150 14.64 7.11 15.85
N SER A 151 15.70 7.21 15.03
CA SER A 151 15.75 8.09 13.87
C SER A 151 14.87 7.62 12.69
N ASN A 152 14.30 6.41 12.75
CA ASN A 152 13.37 5.93 11.74
C ASN A 152 12.07 6.74 11.77
N ASP A 153 11.63 7.17 10.59
CA ASP A 153 10.48 8.02 10.45
C ASP A 153 9.19 7.22 10.25
N TRP A 154 8.09 7.70 10.84
CA TRP A 154 6.80 7.02 10.78
C TRP A 154 6.25 7.02 9.35
N GLU A 155 6.22 8.17 8.70
CA GLU A 155 5.51 8.35 7.44
C GLU A 155 6.13 7.57 6.27
N SER A 156 7.46 7.45 6.17
CA SER A 156 8.08 6.59 5.15
C SER A 156 7.85 5.11 5.42
N ASN A 157 7.73 4.69 6.68
CA ASN A 157 7.32 3.32 7.01
C ASN A 157 5.88 3.06 6.55
N VAL A 158 4.95 3.97 6.85
CA VAL A 158 3.56 3.87 6.39
C VAL A 158 3.49 3.88 4.87
N GLN A 159 4.27 4.72 4.19
CA GLN A 159 4.32 4.76 2.73
C GLN A 159 4.82 3.45 2.12
N ARG A 160 5.80 2.78 2.74
CA ARG A 160 6.21 1.43 2.32
C ARG A 160 5.12 0.40 2.52
N TRP A 161 4.36 0.48 3.62
CA TRP A 161 3.27 -0.45 3.89
C TRP A 161 2.07 -0.24 2.97
N LEU A 162 1.76 1.02 2.60
CA LEU A 162 0.76 1.33 1.59
C LEU A 162 1.05 0.58 0.28
N GLY A 163 2.31 0.56 -0.17
CA GLY A 163 2.72 -0.23 -1.33
C GLY A 163 2.54 -1.75 -1.17
N GLN A 164 2.63 -2.30 0.06
CA GLN A 164 2.40 -3.72 0.33
C GLN A 164 0.91 -4.10 0.22
N VAL A 165 0.01 -3.15 0.48
CA VAL A 165 -1.44 -3.36 0.40
C VAL A 165 -2.05 -2.74 -0.87
N GLY A 166 -1.23 -2.37 -1.85
CA GLY A 166 -1.69 -1.84 -3.14
C GLY A 166 -2.36 -0.46 -3.05
N MET A 167 -2.04 0.33 -2.03
CA MET A 167 -2.58 1.67 -1.81
C MET A 167 -1.53 2.75 -2.08
N GLU A 168 -2.00 3.93 -2.44
CA GLU A 168 -1.18 5.14 -2.51
C GLU A 168 -1.89 6.28 -1.75
N LYS A 169 -1.13 7.01 -0.93
CA LYS A 169 -1.62 8.16 -0.16
C LYS A 169 -0.55 9.24 -0.11
N SER A 170 -0.98 10.49 -0.11
CA SER A 170 -0.11 11.64 0.15
C SER A 170 0.32 11.68 1.63
N LEU A 171 1.38 12.43 1.92
CA LEU A 171 1.84 12.65 3.29
C LEU A 171 0.74 13.26 4.19
N ALA A 172 -0.09 14.16 3.64
CA ALA A 172 -1.18 14.77 4.37
C ALA A 172 -2.25 13.75 4.76
N GLU A 173 -2.56 12.81 3.86
CA GLU A 173 -3.50 11.71 4.13
C GLU A 173 -2.93 10.71 5.16
N ILE A 174 -1.64 10.37 5.08
CA ILE A 174 -0.98 9.52 6.08
C ILE A 174 -1.11 10.15 7.47
N LYS A 175 -0.88 11.46 7.57
CA LYS A 175 -1.02 12.18 8.85
C LYS A 175 -2.46 12.21 9.34
N SER A 176 -3.44 12.41 8.46
CA SER A 176 -4.85 12.45 8.86
C SER A 176 -5.40 11.09 9.28
N MET A 177 -4.91 10.00 8.70
CA MET A 177 -5.28 8.63 9.09
C MET A 177 -4.48 8.07 10.26
N THR A 178 -3.40 8.75 10.68
CA THR A 178 -2.62 8.35 11.85
C THR A 178 -3.37 8.72 13.12
N THR A 179 -3.69 7.72 13.94
CA THR A 179 -4.26 7.91 15.27
C THR A 179 -3.18 7.71 16.33
N GLN A 180 -3.50 8.09 17.58
CA GLN A 180 -2.62 7.89 18.72
C GLN A 180 -3.21 6.82 19.64
N VAL A 181 -2.37 5.88 20.07
CA VAL A 181 -2.70 4.81 21.02
C VAL A 181 -1.64 4.72 22.11
N PRO A 182 -1.99 4.34 23.35
CA PRO A 182 -1.01 4.10 24.39
C PRO A 182 -0.26 2.80 24.13
N VAL A 183 1.08 2.81 24.23
CA VAL A 183 1.92 1.61 24.27
C VAL A 183 2.92 1.79 25.40
N ASP A 184 2.93 0.86 26.36
CA ASP A 184 3.74 0.97 27.57
C ASP A 184 3.62 2.35 28.26
N GLY A 185 2.39 2.88 28.32
CA GLY A 185 2.07 4.18 28.95
C GLY A 185 2.46 5.42 28.14
N LYS A 186 2.89 5.28 26.88
CA LYS A 186 3.26 6.41 26.01
C LYS A 186 2.38 6.52 24.78
N SER A 187 2.05 7.75 24.38
CA SER A 187 1.38 8.03 23.11
C SER A 187 2.23 7.55 21.94
N SER A 188 1.64 6.71 21.09
CA SER A 188 2.29 6.04 19.96
C SER A 188 1.42 6.16 18.72
N SER A 189 2.03 6.21 17.53
CA SER A 189 1.29 6.34 16.27
C SER A 189 0.72 4.99 15.85
N LYS A 190 -0.56 4.96 15.44
CA LYS A 190 -1.25 3.81 14.85
C LYS A 190 -1.81 4.18 13.48
N VAL A 191 -1.80 3.24 12.54
CA VAL A 191 -2.52 3.35 11.27
C VAL A 191 -3.25 2.05 10.94
N ARG A 192 -4.39 2.17 10.26
CA ARG A 192 -5.12 1.06 9.65
C ARG A 192 -5.09 1.25 8.13
N LEU A 193 -4.50 0.30 7.42
CA LEU A 193 -4.34 0.30 5.97
C LEU A 193 -5.19 -0.84 5.40
N LEU A 194 -6.43 -0.51 5.06
CA LEU A 194 -7.42 -1.42 4.50
C LEU A 194 -7.79 -0.90 3.11
N ALA A 195 -7.47 -1.63 2.05
CA ALA A 195 -7.94 -1.30 0.71
C ALA A 195 -9.46 -1.52 0.62
N ASP A 196 -10.11 -0.88 -0.35
CA ASP A 196 -11.57 -0.97 -0.51
C ASP A 196 -12.01 -2.39 -0.92
N ASP A 197 -11.19 -3.07 -1.72
CA ASP A 197 -11.39 -4.44 -2.17
C ASP A 197 -11.34 -5.45 -1.00
N SER A 198 -12.25 -6.44 -1.02
CA SER A 198 -12.40 -7.45 0.04
C SER A 198 -11.25 -8.45 0.07
N ASP A 199 -10.68 -8.75 -1.09
CA ASP A 199 -9.70 -9.82 -1.25
C ASP A 199 -8.26 -9.29 -1.14
N SER A 200 -8.12 -8.03 -0.74
CA SER A 200 -6.84 -7.35 -0.59
C SER A 200 -6.14 -7.70 0.72
N GLN A 201 -4.82 -7.55 0.72
CA GLN A 201 -4.04 -7.55 1.95
C GLN A 201 -4.34 -6.30 2.79
N ALA A 202 -4.21 -6.44 4.10
CA ALA A 202 -4.42 -5.39 5.07
C ALA A 202 -3.24 -5.31 6.04
N ILE A 203 -2.98 -4.11 6.54
CA ILE A 203 -1.99 -3.86 7.58
C ILE A 203 -2.58 -2.97 8.67
N VAL A 204 -2.44 -3.37 9.93
CA VAL A 204 -2.56 -2.47 11.08
C VAL A 204 -1.17 -2.32 11.68
N GLY A 205 -0.67 -1.08 11.74
CA GLY A 205 0.71 -0.80 12.15
C GLY A 205 0.76 0.20 13.30
N ILE A 206 1.69 -0.01 14.23
CA ILE A 206 1.97 0.88 15.36
C ILE A 206 3.47 1.17 15.42
N MET A 207 3.83 2.42 15.73
CA MET A 207 5.19 2.81 16.09
C MET A 207 5.22 3.43 17.48
N ALA A 208 5.97 2.81 18.39
CA ALA A 208 6.18 3.29 19.76
C ALA A 208 7.65 3.62 20.02
N LEU A 209 7.92 4.77 20.64
CA LEU A 209 9.28 5.22 20.95
C LEU A 209 9.64 4.93 22.41
N LYS A 210 10.77 4.23 22.62
CA LYS A 210 11.36 4.03 23.94
C LYS A 210 12.88 4.17 23.89
N ARG A 211 13.40 5.14 24.65
CA ARG A 211 14.82 5.54 24.64
C ARG A 211 15.25 5.86 23.20
N ASN A 212 16.30 5.20 22.70
CA ASN A 212 16.81 5.37 21.34
C ASN A 212 16.26 4.32 20.35
N THR A 213 15.13 3.68 20.65
CA THR A 213 14.52 2.61 19.84
C THR A 213 13.11 2.97 19.41
N ALA A 214 12.83 2.78 18.12
CA ALA A 214 11.48 2.75 17.56
C ALA A 214 11.03 1.28 17.43
N TRP A 215 9.92 0.96 18.07
CA TRP A 215 9.29 -0.36 18.05
C TRP A 215 8.13 -0.33 17.07
N PHE A 216 8.24 -1.11 16.01
CA PHE A 216 7.17 -1.30 15.03
C PHE A 216 6.45 -2.60 15.34
N ILE A 217 5.16 -2.50 15.64
CA ILE A 217 4.27 -3.63 15.91
C ILE A 217 3.26 -3.66 14.77
N LYS A 218 3.22 -4.76 14.02
CA LYS A 218 2.47 -4.84 12.76
C LYS A 218 1.64 -6.11 12.70
N LEU A 219 0.35 -5.95 12.45
CA LEU A 219 -0.59 -6.99 12.08
C LEU A 219 -0.76 -6.98 10.56
N MET A 220 -0.69 -8.15 9.90
CA MET A 220 -0.81 -8.25 8.45
C MET A 220 -1.46 -9.57 8.03
N GLY A 221 -2.29 -9.53 7.00
CA GLY A 221 -2.97 -10.70 6.42
C GLY A 221 -4.03 -10.25 5.41
N GLU A 222 -4.92 -11.16 5.02
CA GLU A 222 -6.12 -10.79 4.26
C GLU A 222 -7.02 -9.85 5.07
N LYS A 223 -7.71 -8.92 4.38
CA LYS A 223 -8.51 -7.87 5.02
C LYS A 223 -9.50 -8.39 6.06
N ALA A 224 -10.34 -9.36 5.70
CA ALA A 224 -11.35 -9.91 6.61
C ALA A 224 -10.72 -10.58 7.86
N ALA A 225 -9.58 -11.26 7.67
CA ALA A 225 -8.84 -11.89 8.75
C ALA A 225 -8.19 -10.86 9.69
N VAL A 226 -7.61 -9.79 9.13
CA VAL A 226 -7.04 -8.68 9.89
C VAL A 226 -8.12 -7.93 10.69
N GLU A 227 -9.28 -7.68 10.09
CA GLU A 227 -10.42 -7.07 10.79
C GLU A 227 -10.90 -7.93 11.96
N SER A 228 -10.93 -9.26 11.80
CA SER A 228 -11.28 -10.20 12.88
C SER A 228 -10.23 -10.24 13.99
N ALA A 229 -8.95 -10.12 13.63
CA ALA A 229 -7.82 -10.17 14.55
C ALA A 229 -7.58 -8.84 15.31
N GLU A 230 -8.15 -7.71 14.87
CA GLU A 230 -7.77 -6.39 15.36
C GLU A 230 -8.02 -6.21 16.87
N SER A 231 -9.11 -6.77 17.41
CA SER A 231 -9.40 -6.68 18.84
C SER A 231 -8.37 -7.43 19.71
N GLU A 232 -7.88 -8.59 19.24
CA GLU A 232 -6.81 -9.34 19.91
C GLU A 232 -5.47 -8.62 19.81
N PHE A 233 -5.20 -7.99 18.66
CA PHE A 233 -4.00 -7.18 18.45
C PHE A 233 -3.94 -5.98 19.40
N ASP A 234 -5.04 -5.25 19.54
CA ASP A 234 -5.12 -4.10 20.44
C ASP A 234 -4.95 -4.52 21.91
N ALA A 235 -5.62 -5.60 22.33
CA ALA A 235 -5.44 -6.16 23.67
C ALA A 235 -3.99 -6.61 23.95
N TYR A 236 -3.34 -7.19 22.95
CA TYR A 236 -1.93 -7.58 23.06
C TYR A 236 -1.03 -6.34 23.19
N VAL A 237 -1.23 -5.31 22.36
CA VAL A 237 -0.47 -4.04 22.42
C VAL A 237 -0.61 -3.37 23.79
N ASP A 238 -1.80 -3.38 24.38
CA ASP A 238 -2.04 -2.85 25.72
C ASP A 238 -1.29 -3.63 26.82
N SER A 239 -1.09 -4.94 26.63
CA SER A 239 -0.47 -5.83 27.61
C SER A 239 1.06 -5.79 27.62
N ILE A 240 1.70 -5.48 26.48
CA ILE A 240 3.14 -5.63 26.32
C ILE A 240 3.94 -4.51 26.99
N LYS A 241 5.16 -4.87 27.38
CA LYS A 241 6.18 -3.94 27.85
C LYS A 241 7.32 -3.89 26.86
N LEU A 242 7.65 -2.69 26.41
CA LEU A 242 8.82 -2.47 25.58
C LEU A 242 10.08 -2.63 26.46
N PRO A 243 11.20 -3.16 25.96
CA PRO A 243 12.47 -3.23 26.68
C PRO A 243 13.07 -1.87 27.10
#